data_AF-A0A017HJN2-F1
#
_entry.id   AF-A0A017HJN2-F1
#
_cell.length_a   1.000
_cell.length_b   1.000
_cell.length_c   1.000
_cell.angle_alpha   90.00
_cell.angle_beta   90.00
_cell.angle_gamma   90.00
#
_symmetry.space_group_name_H-M   'P 1'
#
loop_
_entity.id
_entity.type
_entity.pdbx_description
1 polymer ?
#
loop_
_entity_poly.entity_id
_entity_poly.type
_entity_poly.pdbx_seq_one_letter_code
_entity_poly.pdbx_strand_id
1 'polypeptide(L)'
;MIEWTVEFEGRQKLLSDIRSAEVLRLVEPLRHTLVKALGRTADPDSLDGLKVVICSEKENWGFRLEGSEPAVNHAISLLGTEVLVIPQSH
;
A
#
# COMPACT_ATOMS: atom_id res chain seq x y z
N MET A 1 -4.66 -5.46 -11.78
CA MET A 1 -5.42 -5.56 -10.50
C MET A 1 -4.43 -5.39 -9.35
N ILE A 2 -4.71 -4.53 -8.36
CA ILE A 2 -3.77 -4.23 -7.26
C ILE A 2 -3.86 -5.32 -6.18
N GLU A 3 -2.71 -5.91 -5.85
CA GLU A 3 -2.58 -6.88 -4.75
C GLU A 3 -2.33 -6.15 -3.42
N TRP A 4 -3.09 -6.52 -2.38
CA TRP A 4 -3.03 -5.92 -1.05
C TRP A 4 -2.50 -6.91 -0.02
N THR A 5 -1.35 -6.62 0.54
CA THR A 5 -0.74 -7.40 1.61
C THR A 5 -0.49 -6.54 2.84
N VAL A 6 -0.45 -7.19 4.00
CA VAL A 6 -0.04 -6.59 5.27
C VAL A 6 1.20 -7.31 5.74
N GLU A 7 2.24 -6.57 6.11
CA GLU A 7 3.42 -7.10 6.78
C GLU A 7 3.32 -6.82 8.29
N PHE A 8 3.35 -7.89 9.07
CA PHE A 8 3.37 -7.83 10.53
C PHE A 8 4.40 -8.82 11.07
N GLU A 9 5.28 -8.37 11.96
CA GLU A 9 6.39 -9.18 12.52
C GLU A 9 7.26 -9.85 11.44
N GLY A 10 7.51 -9.15 10.33
CA GLY A 10 8.31 -9.66 9.21
C GLY A 10 7.62 -10.74 8.35
N ARG A 11 6.32 -10.95 8.52
CA ARG A 11 5.52 -11.86 7.70
C ARG A 11 4.50 -11.10 6.88
N GLN A 12 4.57 -11.24 5.56
CA GLN A 12 3.54 -10.73 4.65
C GLN A 12 2.39 -11.72 4.52
N LYS A 13 1.16 -11.22 4.59
CA LYS A 13 -0.07 -11.98 4.38
C LYS A 13 -1.02 -11.17 3.51
N LEU A 14 -1.88 -11.84 2.76
CA LEU A 14 -2.96 -11.15 2.04
C LEU A 14 -3.88 -10.47 3.05
N LEU A 15 -4.32 -9.26 2.74
CA LEU A 15 -5.27 -8.54 3.59
C LEU A 15 -6.56 -9.35 3.81
N SER A 16 -6.99 -10.13 2.81
CA SER A 16 -8.15 -11.04 2.90
C SER A 16 -8.00 -12.14 3.95
N ASP A 17 -6.77 -12.49 4.32
CA ASP A 17 -6.47 -13.57 5.27
C ASP A 17 -6.37 -13.05 6.72
N ILE A 18 -6.35 -11.74 6.91
CA ILE A 18 -6.28 -11.12 8.24
C ILE A 18 -7.65 -11.18 8.91
N ARG A 19 -7.77 -12.01 9.95
CA ARG A 19 -8.99 -12.12 10.78
C ARG A 19 -8.99 -11.22 12.02
N SER A 20 -7.87 -10.57 12.33
CA SER A 20 -7.76 -9.72 13.53
C SER A 20 -8.48 -8.40 13.32
N ALA A 21 -9.55 -8.18 14.10
CA ALA A 21 -10.35 -6.96 14.03
C ALA A 21 -9.54 -5.69 14.38
N GLU A 22 -8.54 -5.81 15.25
CA GLU A 22 -7.65 -4.70 15.61
C GLU A 22 -6.77 -4.28 14.44
N VAL A 23 -6.14 -5.25 13.76
CA VAL A 23 -5.33 -4.99 12.56
C VAL A 23 -6.19 -4.41 11.44
N LEU A 24 -7.39 -4.95 11.21
CA LEU A 24 -8.31 -4.41 10.21
C LEU A 24 -8.70 -2.96 10.51
N ARG A 25 -8.92 -2.58 11.78
CA ARG A 25 -9.22 -1.20 12.17
C ARG A 25 -8.06 -0.23 11.89
N LEU A 26 -6.82 -0.70 11.99
CA LEU A 26 -5.64 0.10 11.67
C LEU A 26 -5.42 0.22 10.15
N VAL A 27 -5.67 -0.88 9.43
CA VAL A 27 -5.35 -1.02 8.01
C VAL A 27 -6.43 -0.46 7.08
N GLU A 28 -7.71 -0.55 7.44
CA GLU A 28 -8.82 -0.09 6.59
C GLU A 28 -8.78 1.41 6.26
N PRO A 29 -8.51 2.34 7.21
CA PRO A 29 -8.38 3.76 6.90
C PRO A 29 -7.24 4.03 5.90
N LEU A 30 -6.12 3.35 6.09
CA LEU A 30 -4.95 3.42 5.21
C LEU A 30 -5.33 2.94 3.80
N ARG A 31 -5.90 1.75 3.69
CA ARG A 31 -6.41 1.21 2.42
C ARG A 31 -7.37 2.19 1.74
N HIS A 32 -8.29 2.79 2.47
CA HIS A 32 -9.27 3.72 1.91
C HIS A 32 -8.60 4.97 1.32
N THR A 33 -7.62 5.55 2.03
CA THR A 33 -6.82 6.68 1.53
C THR A 33 -6.11 6.32 0.23
N LEU A 34 -5.49 5.15 0.18
CA LEU A 34 -4.72 4.72 -0.98
C LEU A 34 -5.61 4.34 -2.17
N VAL A 35 -6.73 3.65 -1.94
CA VAL A 35 -7.75 3.39 -2.98
C VAL A 35 -8.28 4.71 -3.55
N LYS A 36 -8.56 5.69 -2.70
CA LYS A 36 -9.05 7.01 -3.13
C LYS A 36 -8.00 7.77 -3.95
N ALA A 37 -6.72 7.68 -3.57
CA ALA A 37 -5.62 8.31 -4.30
C ALA A 37 -5.40 7.64 -5.66
N LEU A 38 -5.27 6.32 -5.68
CA LEU A 38 -5.04 5.55 -6.91
C LEU A 38 -6.25 5.58 -7.86
N GLY A 39 -7.47 5.66 -7.32
CA GLY A 39 -8.69 5.83 -8.10
C GLY A 39 -8.79 7.17 -8.84
N ARG A 40 -7.88 8.12 -8.59
CA ARG A 40 -7.74 9.36 -9.36
C ARG A 40 -6.90 9.19 -10.63
N THR A 41 -6.31 8.01 -10.86
CA THR A 41 -5.51 7.78 -12.08
C THR A 41 -6.39 7.93 -13.31
N ALA A 42 -5.94 8.73 -14.28
CA ALA A 42 -6.57 8.83 -15.59
C ALA A 42 -6.26 7.61 -16.47
N ASP A 43 -5.17 6.90 -16.18
CA ASP A 43 -4.74 5.69 -16.88
C ASP A 43 -4.59 4.53 -15.88
N PRO A 44 -5.54 3.58 -15.83
CA PRO A 44 -5.48 2.43 -14.94
C PRO A 44 -4.35 1.45 -15.27
N ASP A 45 -3.93 1.37 -16.53
CA ASP A 45 -2.90 0.42 -16.99
C ASP A 45 -1.50 0.81 -16.50
N SER A 46 -1.28 2.10 -16.24
CA SER A 46 -0.05 2.61 -15.62
C SER A 46 0.22 2.07 -14.21
N LEU A 47 -0.80 1.51 -13.54
CA LEU A 47 -0.68 0.88 -12.22
C LEU A 47 -0.64 -0.65 -12.31
N ASP A 48 -0.55 -1.22 -13.51
CA ASP A 48 -0.53 -2.67 -13.66
C ASP A 48 0.71 -3.29 -13.03
N GLY A 49 0.51 -4.43 -12.35
CA GLY A 49 1.54 -5.09 -11.56
C GLY A 49 1.94 -4.39 -10.26
N LEU A 50 1.32 -3.26 -9.88
CA LEU A 50 1.56 -2.61 -8.60
C LEU A 50 1.04 -3.47 -7.44
N LYS A 51 1.91 -3.71 -6.45
CA LYS A 51 1.61 -4.34 -5.18
C LYS A 51 1.73 -3.31 -4.06
N VAL A 52 0.80 -3.38 -3.12
CA VAL A 52 0.78 -2.50 -1.95
C VAL A 52 0.95 -3.36 -0.71
N VAL A 53 2.05 -3.11 0.00
CA VAL A 53 2.35 -3.73 1.29
C VAL A 53 2.10 -2.70 2.39
N ILE A 54 1.14 -2.97 3.27
CA ILE A 54 0.87 -2.14 4.43
C ILE A 54 1.76 -2.64 5.57
N CYS A 55 2.67 -1.80 6.05
CA CYS A 55 3.66 -2.21 7.04
C CYS A 55 3.85 -1.15 8.13
N SER A 56 4.24 -1.60 9.32
CA SER A 56 4.61 -0.72 10.44
C SER A 56 6.13 -0.55 10.52
N GLU A 57 6.63 0.66 10.43
CA GLU A 57 8.04 0.99 10.68
C GLU A 57 8.12 1.96 11.86
N LYS A 58 8.89 1.60 12.91
CA LYS A 58 9.10 2.44 14.11
C LYS A 58 7.79 3.05 14.64
N GLU A 59 6.80 2.19 14.89
CA GLU A 59 5.48 2.56 15.41
C GLU A 59 4.59 3.39 14.46
N ASN A 60 5.06 3.70 13.25
CA ASN A 60 4.28 4.36 12.21
C ASN A 60 3.81 3.37 11.15
N TRP A 61 2.52 3.37 10.85
CA TRP A 61 1.97 2.57 9.75
C TRP A 61 2.05 3.35 8.44
N GLY A 62 2.49 2.68 7.39
CA GLY A 62 2.61 3.25 6.07
C GLY A 62 2.46 2.20 4.98
N PHE A 63 2.90 2.57 3.78
CA PHE A 63 2.82 1.69 2.62
C PHE A 63 4.18 1.57 1.98
N ARG A 64 4.50 0.36 1.56
CA ARG A 64 5.57 0.07 0.65
C ARG A 64 4.95 -0.36 -0.67
N LEU A 65 5.36 0.31 -1.73
CA LEU A 65 4.88 0.08 -3.08
C LEU A 65 5.92 -0.78 -3.79
N GLU A 66 5.48 -1.88 -4.37
CA GLU A 66 6.34 -2.81 -5.10
C GLU A 66 5.78 -3.03 -6.50
N GLY A 67 6.66 -3.23 -7.48
CA GLY A 67 6.27 -3.40 -8.87
C GLY A 67 7.31 -2.80 -9.81
N SER A 68 6.88 -2.48 -11.03
CA SER A 68 7.73 -1.78 -11.98
C SER A 68 7.99 -0.34 -11.51
N GLU A 69 9.19 0.18 -11.77
CA GLU A 69 9.56 1.56 -11.41
C GLU A 69 8.56 2.61 -11.92
N PRO A 70 8.03 2.53 -13.17
CA PRO A 70 7.00 3.43 -13.65
C PRO A 70 5.71 3.38 -12.82
N ALA A 71 5.24 2.18 -12.46
CA ALA A 71 4.01 2.01 -11.69
C ALA A 71 4.16 2.55 -10.26
N VAL A 72 5.31 2.30 -9.63
CA VAL A 72 5.63 2.81 -8.29
C VAL A 72 5.71 4.33 -8.31
N ASN A 73 6.45 4.92 -9.26
CA ASN A 73 6.59 6.38 -9.37
C ASN A 73 5.24 7.07 -9.64
N HIS A 74 4.41 6.49 -10.50
CA HIS A 74 3.07 7.01 -10.76
C HIS A 74 2.17 6.93 -9.52
N ALA A 75 2.20 5.82 -8.79
CA ALA A 75 1.47 5.67 -7.53
C ALA A 75 1.92 6.69 -6.47
N ILE A 76 3.24 6.92 -6.32
CA ILE A 76 3.78 7.96 -5.42
C ILE A 76 3.27 9.35 -5.84
N SER A 77 3.29 9.66 -7.14
CA SER A 77 2.78 10.93 -7.66
C SER A 77 1.29 11.15 -7.36
N LEU A 78 0.49 10.08 -7.32
CA LEU A 78 -0.95 10.15 -7.00
C LEU A 78 -1.22 10.29 -5.50
N LEU A 79 -0.35 9.72 -4.65
CA LEU A 79 -0.46 9.78 -3.19
C LEU A 79 -0.06 11.14 -2.61
N GLY A 80 0.86 11.84 -3.27
CA GLY A 80 1.39 13.12 -2.78
C GLY A 80 2.08 12.97 -1.42
N THR A 81 2.04 14.04 -0.61
CA THR A 81 2.67 14.07 0.74
C THR A 81 1.76 13.57 1.86
N GLU A 82 0.53 13.13 1.54
CA GLU A 82 -0.48 12.77 2.55
C GLU A 82 -0.25 11.39 3.18
N VAL A 83 0.74 10.64 2.69
CA VAL A 83 0.93 9.24 3.02
C VAL A 83 2.39 8.92 3.28
N LEU A 84 2.67 8.17 4.36
CA LEU A 84 3.99 7.64 4.64
C LEU A 84 4.33 6.50 3.67
N VAL A 85 5.19 6.78 2.70
CA VAL A 85 5.77 5.76 1.81
C VAL A 85 7.06 5.25 2.44
N ILE A 86 7.06 3.97 2.81
CA ILE A 86 8.20 3.28 3.40
C ILE A 86 9.07 2.76 2.25
N PRO A 87 10.35 3.19 2.15
CA PRO A 87 11.23 2.74 1.10
C PRO A 87 11.47 1.23 1.19
N GLN A 88 11.66 0.58 0.04
CA GLN A 88 12.06 -0.83 0.03
C GLN A 88 13.42 -0.98 0.72
N SER A 89 13.47 -1.76 1.79
CA SER A 89 14.75 -2.14 2.40
C SER A 89 15.43 -3.15 1.46
N HIS A 90 16.61 -2.76 0.96
CA HIS A 90 17.51 -3.57 0.14
C HIS A 90 18.09 -4.76 0.91
#